data_AF-A0A7Y5V141-F1
#
_entry.id   AF-A0A7Y5V141-F1
#
_cell.length_a   1.000
_cell.length_b   1.000
_cell.length_c   1.000
_cell.angle_alpha   90.00
_cell.angle_beta   90.00
_cell.angle_gamma   90.00
#
_symmetry.space_group_name_H-M   'P 1'
#
loop_
_entity.id
_entity.type
_entity.pdbx_description
1 polymer ?
#
loop_
_entity_poly.entity_id
_entity_poly.type
_entity_poly.pdbx_seq_one_letter_code
_entity_poly.pdbx_strand_id
1 'polypeptide(L)'
;MQHISIETDAQLLDALETRLGRLAAKWRGTDDPQEELVLVRQYQAILRCMIEMGYRESLDADAELPDKLLPQEYFDLFKSS
;
A
#
# COMPACT_ATOMS: atom_id res chain seq x y z
N MET A 1 -26.51 -16.55 -10.76
CA MET A 1 -25.17 -17.03 -10.38
C MET A 1 -24.18 -15.91 -10.67
N GLN A 2 -23.71 -15.21 -9.65
CA GLN A 2 -22.65 -14.19 -9.78
C GLN A 2 -21.54 -14.59 -8.79
N HIS A 3 -20.59 -15.37 -9.28
CA HIS A 3 -19.39 -15.80 -8.54
C HIS A 3 -18.12 -15.22 -9.19
N ILE A 4 -18.20 -14.01 -9.76
CA ILE A 4 -17.11 -13.44 -10.60
C ILE A 4 -16.26 -12.40 -9.83
N SER A 5 -16.75 -11.85 -8.72
CA SER A 5 -16.10 -10.69 -8.08
C SER A 5 -14.88 -11.03 -7.22
N ILE A 6 -14.91 -12.13 -6.47
CA ILE A 6 -13.92 -12.41 -5.41
C ILE A 6 -12.51 -12.67 -5.96
N GLU A 7 -12.39 -13.36 -7.09
CA GLU A 7 -11.09 -13.65 -7.71
C GLU A 7 -10.45 -12.39 -8.31
N THR A 8 -11.25 -11.40 -8.69
CA THR A 8 -10.75 -10.16 -9.33
C THR A 8 -10.20 -9.19 -8.29
N ASP A 9 -10.86 -9.08 -7.14
CA ASP A 9 -10.44 -8.20 -6.04
C ASP A 9 -9.14 -8.68 -5.39
N ALA A 10 -8.99 -9.99 -5.18
CA ALA A 10 -7.75 -10.56 -4.64
C ALA A 10 -6.56 -10.38 -5.60
N GLN A 11 -6.74 -10.63 -6.90
CA GLN A 11 -5.71 -10.36 -7.91
C GLN A 11 -5.36 -8.87 -8.02
N LEU A 12 -6.34 -7.99 -7.85
CA LEU A 12 -6.12 -6.55 -7.84
C LEU A 12 -5.34 -6.11 -6.60
N LEU A 13 -5.67 -6.62 -5.41
CA LEU A 13 -4.93 -6.35 -4.18
C LEU A 13 -3.47 -6.81 -4.28
N ASP A 14 -3.20 -8.01 -4.82
CA ASP A 14 -1.84 -8.51 -5.07
C ASP A 14 -1.05 -7.61 -6.03
N ALA A 15 -1.70 -7.17 -7.12
CA ALA A 15 -1.09 -6.24 -8.07
C ALA A 15 -0.79 -4.86 -7.45
N LEU A 16 -1.66 -4.37 -6.56
CA LEU A 16 -1.48 -3.12 -5.83
C LEU A 16 -0.36 -3.24 -4.79
N GLU A 17 -0.27 -4.35 -4.08
CA GLU A 17 0.82 -4.64 -3.14
C GLU A 17 2.18 -4.71 -3.85
N THR A 18 2.24 -5.43 -4.98
CA THR A 18 3.42 -5.44 -5.86
C THR A 18 3.82 -4.02 -6.26
N ARG A 19 2.84 -3.15 -6.53
CA ARG A 19 3.09 -1.76 -6.88
C ARG A 19 3.57 -0.92 -5.70
N LEU A 20 3.05 -1.14 -4.49
CA LEU A 20 3.58 -0.54 -3.25
C LEU A 20 5.04 -0.92 -3.05
N GLY A 21 5.41 -2.19 -3.24
CA GLY A 21 6.79 -2.66 -3.19
C GLY A 21 7.72 -1.92 -4.16
N ARG A 22 7.29 -1.72 -5.40
CA ARG A 22 8.05 -0.95 -6.39
C ARG A 22 8.19 0.52 -6.01
N LEU A 23 7.14 1.12 -5.45
CA LEU A 23 7.19 2.51 -4.98
C LEU A 23 8.13 2.67 -3.79
N ALA A 24 8.11 1.73 -2.84
CA ALA A 24 9.03 1.70 -1.71
C ALA A 24 10.48 1.54 -2.16
N ALA A 25 10.76 0.61 -3.09
CA ALA A 25 12.08 0.43 -3.66
C ALA A 25 12.58 1.70 -4.39
N LYS A 26 11.69 2.35 -5.15
CA LYS A 26 12.03 3.61 -5.84
C LYS A 26 12.26 4.76 -4.87
N TRP A 27 11.49 4.82 -3.78
CA TRP A 27 11.66 5.81 -2.72
C TRP A 27 13.01 5.63 -2.00
N ARG A 28 13.43 4.40 -1.71
CA ARG A 28 14.76 4.11 -1.12
C ARG A 28 15.93 4.53 -2.03
N GLY A 29 15.70 4.59 -3.33
CA GLY A 29 16.72 4.88 -4.34
C GLY A 29 16.67 6.29 -4.92
N THR A 30 15.78 7.17 -4.45
CA THR A 30 15.74 8.56 -4.91
C THR A 30 16.45 9.48 -3.93
N ASP A 31 17.27 10.39 -4.45
CA ASP A 31 17.87 11.50 -3.71
C ASP A 31 17.14 12.84 -3.98
N ASP A 32 16.10 12.82 -4.82
CA ASP A 32 15.34 14.02 -5.19
C ASP A 32 14.15 14.23 -4.23
N PRO A 33 14.11 15.33 -3.45
CA PRO A 33 13.05 15.55 -2.48
C PRO A 33 11.66 15.73 -3.09
N GLN A 34 11.56 16.19 -4.35
CA GLN A 34 10.26 16.35 -5.02
C GLN A 34 9.74 14.99 -5.48
N GLU A 35 10.60 14.14 -6.02
CA GLU A 35 10.28 12.77 -6.38
C GLU A 35 9.92 11.96 -5.13
N GLU A 36 10.66 12.11 -4.03
CA GLU A 36 10.35 11.50 -2.73
C GLU A 36 8.91 11.79 -2.31
N LEU A 37 8.51 13.07 -2.29
CA LEU A 37 7.16 13.50 -1.92
C LEU A 37 6.10 12.91 -2.85
N VAL A 38 6.38 12.85 -4.15
CA VAL A 38 5.46 12.28 -5.14
C VAL A 38 5.29 10.77 -4.94
N LEU A 39 6.37 10.05 -4.66
CA LEU A 39 6.34 8.60 -4.41
C LEU A 39 5.56 8.28 -3.14
N VAL A 40 5.81 9.01 -2.05
CA VAL A 40 5.08 8.84 -0.78
C VAL A 40 3.59 9.10 -0.97
N ARG A 41 3.21 10.16 -1.68
CA ARG A 41 1.78 10.45 -1.95
C ARG A 41 1.10 9.35 -2.76
N GLN A 42 1.77 8.84 -3.79
CA GLN A 42 1.24 7.73 -4.59
C GLN A 42 1.09 6.46 -3.76
N TYR A 43 2.10 6.16 -2.94
CA TYR A 43 2.10 5.02 -2.03
C TYR A 43 0.91 5.09 -1.07
N GLN A 44 0.74 6.22 -0.37
CA GLN A 44 -0.36 6.42 0.58
C GLN A 44 -1.73 6.31 -0.09
N ALA A 45 -1.89 6.84 -1.31
CA ALA A 45 -3.15 6.75 -2.05
C ALA A 45 -3.50 5.30 -2.42
N ILE A 46 -2.52 4.50 -2.85
CA ILE A 46 -2.73 3.08 -3.16
C ILE A 46 -3.07 2.31 -1.89
N LEU A 47 -2.30 2.52 -0.81
CA LEU A 47 -2.52 1.80 0.44
C LEU A 47 -3.90 2.09 1.04
N ARG A 48 -4.35 3.34 1.03
CA ARG A 48 -5.73 3.68 1.45
C ARG A 48 -6.78 2.99 0.59
N CYS A 49 -6.60 2.97 -0.72
CA CYS A 49 -7.50 2.27 -1.64
C CYS A 49 -7.56 0.77 -1.32
N MET A 50 -6.42 0.12 -1.09
CA MET A 50 -6.37 -1.29 -0.67
C MET A 50 -7.14 -1.52 0.63
N ILE A 51 -6.96 -0.64 1.63
CA ILE A 51 -7.68 -0.71 2.91
C ILE A 51 -9.19 -0.58 2.70
N GLU A 52 -9.63 0.39 1.90
CA GLU A 52 -11.06 0.57 1.57
C GLU A 52 -11.65 -0.62 0.82
N MET A 53 -10.84 -1.30 -0.01
CA MET A 53 -11.21 -2.55 -0.68
C MET A 53 -11.26 -3.77 0.27
N GLY A 54 -10.80 -3.61 1.52
CA GLY A 54 -10.85 -4.66 2.54
C GLY A 54 -9.53 -5.38 2.80
N TYR A 55 -8.41 -4.83 2.33
CA TYR A 55 -7.06 -5.29 2.72
C TYR A 55 -6.87 -5.13 4.24
N ARG A 56 -6.47 -6.22 4.90
CA ARG A 56 -6.32 -6.30 6.37
C ARG A 56 -5.01 -6.95 6.80
N GLU A 57 -4.12 -7.20 5.85
CA GLU A 57 -2.85 -7.86 6.09
C GLU A 57 -1.75 -6.82 6.33
N SER A 58 -0.67 -7.24 6.98
CA SER A 58 0.55 -6.43 7.07
C SER A 58 1.30 -6.50 5.74
N LEU A 59 1.79 -5.37 5.27
CA LEU A 59 2.67 -5.30 4.11
C LEU A 59 3.96 -6.07 4.36
N ASP A 60 4.54 -6.60 3.28
CA ASP A 60 5.90 -7.15 3.34
C ASP A 60 6.92 -6.05 3.76
N ALA A 61 7.96 -6.44 4.51
CA ALA A 61 9.00 -5.53 4.99
C ALA A 61 9.72 -4.79 3.85
N ASP A 62 9.81 -5.39 2.66
CA ASP A 62 10.38 -4.73 1.49
C ASP A 62 9.42 -3.75 0.81
N ALA A 63 8.12 -3.90 1.06
CA ALA A 63 7.08 -2.99 0.60
C ALA A 63 6.72 -1.90 1.62
N GLU A 64 7.15 -2.03 2.87
CA GLU A 64 6.86 -1.07 3.93
C GLU A 64 7.76 0.18 3.83
N LEU A 65 7.13 1.34 3.95
CA LEU A 65 7.82 2.63 4.16
C LEU A 65 8.02 2.88 5.66
N PRO A 66 8.96 3.75 6.06
CA PRO A 66 9.09 4.16 7.46
C PRO A 66 7.76 4.63 8.07
N ASP A 67 7.50 4.31 9.34
CA ASP A 67 6.24 4.57 10.03
C ASP A 67 5.70 5.99 9.84
N LYS A 68 6.59 6.99 9.85
CA LYS A 68 6.27 8.41 9.65
C LYS A 68 5.64 8.73 8.29
N LEU A 69 5.79 7.84 7.31
CA LEU A 69 5.32 7.98 5.93
C LEU A 69 4.12 7.07 5.64
N LEU A 70 3.75 6.17 6.54
CA LEU A 70 2.56 5.34 6.41
C LEU A 70 1.30 6.14 6.79
N PRO A 71 0.16 5.89 6.13
CA PRO A 71 -1.10 6.53 6.48
C PRO A 71 -1.60 6.04 7.84
N GLN A 72 -2.27 6.90 8.60
CA GLN A 72 -2.79 6.57 9.94
C GLN A 72 -3.75 5.37 9.87
N GLU A 73 -4.54 5.30 8.80
CA GLU A 73 -5.51 4.26 8.51
C GLU A 73 -4.89 2.85 8.49
N TYR A 74 -3.61 2.72 8.08
CA TYR A 74 -2.91 1.44 8.09
C TYR A 74 -2.62 0.97 9.52
N PHE A 75 -2.17 1.87 10.41
CA PHE A 75 -1.97 1.53 11.82
C PHE A 75 -3.28 1.20 12.52
N ASP A 76 -4.38 1.85 12.12
CA ASP A 76 -5.68 1.62 12.73
C ASP A 76 -6.22 0.20 12.48
N LEU A 77 -5.75 -0.49 11.42
CA LEU A 77 -6.04 -1.91 11.19
C LEU A 77 -5.58 -2.81 12.35
N PHE A 78 -4.45 -2.48 12.95
CA PHE A 78 -3.78 -3.29 13.98
C PHE A 78 -4.04 -2.78 15.40
N LYS A 79 -4.62 -1.59 15.55
CA LYS A 79 -4.94 -0.99 16.86
C LYS A 79 -6.18 -1.59 17.54
N SER A 80 -6.88 -2.53 16.92
CA SER A 80 -8.03 -3.21 17.55
C SER A 80 -7.55 -4.31 18.50
N SER A 81 -7.30 -3.93 19.76
CA SER A 81 -7.30 -4.80 20.95
C SER A 81 -8.37 -4.31 21.92
#